data_AF-A0A8S0VLY2-F1
#
_entry.id   AF-A0A8S0VLY2-F1
#
_cell.length_a   1.000
_cell.length_b   1.000
_cell.length_c   1.000
_cell.angle_alpha   90.00
_cell.angle_beta   90.00
_cell.angle_gamma   90.00
#
_symmetry.space_group_name_H-M   'P 1'
#
loop_
_entity.id
_entity.type
_entity.pdbx_description
1 polymer ?
#
loop_
_entity_poly.entity_id
_entity_poly.type
_entity_poly.pdbx_seq_one_letter_code
_entity_poly.pdbx_strand_id
1 'polypeptide(L)'
;RAGTPRPIWNAASQILMAVGYVIMAIAMPGSLYVGSIVVGICYGVRIAVSVPTASELFGLKYYGLIYNILILNLPLGSFLFSGLLAGFLYDSQATRTAGGGNTCLGAHCYRLVFVVMAIACIIGFGLDVLLAFRTKTIYSKIYSSRRSKKTSSVSNGQ
;
A
#
# COMPACT_ATOMS: atom_id res chain seq x y z
N ARG A 1 1.68 16.24 22.58
CA ARG A 1 1.37 14.84 22.19
C ARG A 1 2.29 14.49 21.02
N ALA A 2 3.29 13.65 21.28
CA ALA A 2 4.24 13.20 20.27
C ALA A 2 3.50 12.30 19.28
N GLY A 3 3.26 12.80 18.06
CA GLY A 3 2.64 12.04 16.99
C GLY A 3 3.66 11.12 16.33
N THR A 4 4.04 10.04 17.00
CA THR A 4 4.65 8.87 16.36
C THR A 4 3.56 7.78 16.35
N PRO A 5 3.39 6.87 15.37
CA PRO A 5 4.22 6.53 14.22
C PRO A 5 3.37 6.01 13.02
N ARG A 6 2.40 6.79 12.51
CA ARG A 6 1.46 6.32 11.47
C ARG A 6 2.12 5.64 10.24
N PRO A 7 3.29 6.10 9.76
CA PRO A 7 4.02 5.40 8.70
C PRO A 7 4.57 4.03 9.09
N ILE A 8 4.83 3.77 10.38
CA ILE A 8 5.33 2.46 10.85
C ILE A 8 4.23 1.40 10.74
N TRP A 9 2.98 1.77 11.02
CA TRP A 9 1.85 0.85 10.82
C TRP A 9 1.64 0.54 9.33
N ASN A 10 1.90 1.51 8.46
CA ASN A 10 1.89 1.32 7.01
C ASN A 10 3.03 0.39 6.55
N ALA A 11 4.23 0.59 7.09
CA ALA A 11 5.38 -0.25 6.79
C ALA A 11 5.17 -1.71 7.27
N ALA A 12 4.61 -1.90 8.47
CA ALA A 12 4.27 -3.21 9.00
C ALA A 12 3.17 -3.92 8.19
N SER A 13 2.12 -3.19 7.78
CA SER A 13 1.07 -3.76 6.93
C SER A 13 1.59 -4.10 5.53
N GLN A 14 2.58 -3.37 5.01
CA GLN A 14 3.25 -3.69 3.75
C GLN A 14 3.97 -5.03 3.79
N ILE A 15 4.71 -5.30 4.87
CA ILE A 15 5.42 -6.56 5.06
C ILE A 15 4.42 -7.72 5.15
N LEU A 16 3.37 -7.56 5.95
CA LEU A 16 2.35 -8.60 6.11
C LEU A 16 1.60 -8.87 4.80
N MET A 17 1.37 -7.83 3.99
CA MET A 17 0.79 -7.96 2.66
C MET A 17 1.72 -8.71 1.69
N ALA A 18 3.03 -8.44 1.73
CA ALA A 18 4.01 -9.20 0.96
C ALA A 18 4.00 -10.68 1.32
N VAL A 19 3.91 -11.01 2.63
CA VAL A 19 3.75 -12.39 3.10
C VAL A 19 2.46 -13.01 2.56
N GLY A 20 1.34 -12.29 2.57
CA GLY A 20 0.08 -12.75 1.98
C GLY A 20 0.21 -13.11 0.49
N TYR A 21 0.90 -12.29 -0.30
CA TYR A 21 1.19 -12.60 -1.71
C TYR A 21 2.14 -13.79 -1.88
N VAL A 22 3.15 -13.93 -1.03
CA VAL A 22 4.04 -15.10 -1.05
C VAL A 22 3.26 -16.38 -0.74
N ILE A 23 2.36 -16.37 0.25
CA ILE A 23 1.50 -17.52 0.58
C ILE A 23 0.63 -17.91 -0.63
N MET A 24 0.05 -16.94 -1.34
CA MET A 24 -0.69 -17.20 -2.57
C MET A 24 0.21 -17.80 -3.66
N ALA A 25 1.47 -17.38 -3.75
CA ALA A 25 2.43 -17.89 -4.72
C ALA A 25 2.96 -19.31 -4.44
N ILE A 26 2.85 -19.83 -3.20
CA ILE A 26 3.22 -21.23 -2.88
C ILE A 26 2.22 -22.22 -3.50
N ALA A 27 0.99 -21.76 -3.76
CA ALA A 27 0.00 -22.53 -4.52
C ALA A 27 -0.42 -23.87 -3.89
N MET A 28 -0.36 -23.96 -2.56
CA MET A 28 -0.93 -25.09 -1.81
C MET A 28 -2.47 -24.99 -1.74
N PRO A 29 -3.18 -26.12 -1.60
CA PRO A 29 -4.63 -26.10 -1.37
C PRO A 29 -4.98 -25.22 -0.15
N GLY A 30 -5.89 -24.26 -0.35
CA GLY A 30 -6.30 -23.29 0.67
C GLY A 30 -5.41 -22.05 0.83
N SER A 31 -4.23 -21.98 0.18
CA SER A 31 -3.33 -20.82 0.33
C SER A 31 -3.91 -19.54 -0.26
N LEU A 32 -4.71 -19.64 -1.32
CA LEU A 32 -5.44 -18.51 -1.91
C LEU A 32 -6.47 -17.92 -0.93
N TYR A 33 -7.18 -18.76 -0.18
CA TYR A 33 -8.17 -18.31 0.80
C TYR A 33 -7.50 -17.59 1.97
N VAL A 34 -6.47 -18.19 2.55
CA VAL A 34 -5.71 -17.58 3.66
C VAL A 34 -5.02 -16.29 3.19
N GLY A 35 -4.36 -16.32 2.03
CA GLY A 35 -3.63 -15.18 1.50
C GLY A 35 -4.53 -13.98 1.17
N SER A 36 -5.71 -14.22 0.58
CA SER A 36 -6.66 -13.14 0.27
C SER A 36 -7.24 -12.47 1.52
N ILE A 37 -7.51 -13.23 2.59
CA ILE A 37 -7.93 -12.68 3.88
C ILE A 37 -6.84 -11.77 4.46
N VAL A 38 -5.60 -12.26 4.49
CA VAL A 38 -4.46 -11.50 5.03
C VAL A 38 -4.25 -10.21 4.25
N VAL A 39 -4.23 -10.28 2.91
CA VAL A 39 -4.06 -9.11 2.04
C VAL A 39 -5.22 -8.12 2.21
N GLY A 40 -6.47 -8.62 2.31
CA GLY A 40 -7.65 -7.78 2.51
C GLY A 40 -7.60 -6.98 3.81
N ILE A 41 -7.25 -7.63 4.93
CA ILE A 41 -7.09 -6.96 6.23
C ILE A 41 -5.99 -5.89 6.17
N CYS A 42 -4.83 -6.23 5.60
CA CYS A 42 -3.72 -5.29 5.47
C CYS A 42 -4.06 -4.08 4.58
N TYR A 43 -4.83 -4.31 3.52
CA TYR A 43 -5.26 -3.26 2.62
C TYR A 43 -6.27 -2.30 3.29
N GLY A 44 -7.22 -2.82 4.06
CA GLY A 44 -8.15 -2.01 4.84
C GLY A 44 -7.41 -1.10 5.84
N VAL A 45 -6.41 -1.65 6.52
CA VAL A 45 -5.51 -0.88 7.39
C VAL A 45 -4.80 0.25 6.62
N ARG A 46 -4.27 -0.02 5.42
CA ARG A 46 -3.56 0.98 4.60
C ARG A 46 -4.49 2.14 4.22
N ILE A 47 -5.73 1.86 3.80
CA ILE A 47 -6.72 2.90 3.49
C ILE A 47 -7.04 3.73 4.73
N ALA A 48 -7.29 3.09 5.87
CA ALA A 48 -7.65 3.76 7.12
C ALA A 48 -6.55 4.71 7.61
N VAL A 49 -5.27 4.38 7.39
CA VAL A 49 -4.13 5.26 7.72
C VAL A 49 -3.92 6.35 6.69
N SER A 50 -4.14 6.06 5.40
CA SER A 50 -3.90 7.01 4.30
C SER A 50 -4.80 8.25 4.36
N VAL A 51 -6.10 8.08 4.60
CA VAL A 51 -7.10 9.16 4.72
C VAL A 51 -6.65 10.29 5.66
N PRO A 52 -6.39 10.00 6.95
CA PRO A 52 -6.00 11.06 7.88
C PRO A 52 -4.56 11.53 7.65
N THR A 53 -3.66 10.69 7.14
CA THR A 53 -2.29 11.11 6.78
C THR A 53 -2.31 12.16 5.65
N ALA A 54 -3.16 11.97 4.64
CA ALA A 54 -3.37 12.95 3.58
C ALA A 54 -3.93 14.28 4.13
N SER A 55 -4.88 14.22 5.07
CA SER A 55 -5.44 15.43 5.70
C SER A 55 -4.42 16.19 6.56
N GLU A 56 -3.49 15.47 7.20
CA GLU A 56 -2.42 16.05 8.01
C GLU A 56 -1.31 16.69 7.14
N LEU A 57 -0.94 16.06 6.01
CA LEU A 57 0.12 16.56 5.14
C LEU A 57 -0.31 17.74 4.27
N PHE A 58 -1.50 17.67 3.66
CA PHE A 58 -1.93 18.64 2.66
C PHE A 58 -2.92 19.68 3.21
N GLY A 59 -3.41 19.47 4.42
CA GLY A 59 -4.43 20.32 5.03
C GLY A 59 -5.82 20.14 4.41
N LEU A 60 -6.81 20.83 4.97
CA LEU A 60 -8.22 20.61 4.64
C LEU A 60 -8.74 21.48 3.48
N LYS A 61 -8.00 22.53 3.08
CA LYS A 61 -8.48 23.54 2.12
C LYS A 61 -8.81 22.97 0.74
N TYR A 62 -8.03 22.00 0.26
CA TYR A 62 -8.23 21.33 -1.04
C TYR A 62 -8.21 19.79 -0.91
N TYR A 63 -8.59 19.28 0.27
CA TYR A 63 -8.48 17.85 0.59
C TYR A 63 -9.21 16.96 -0.42
N GLY A 64 -10.43 17.32 -0.83
CA GLY A 64 -11.21 16.52 -1.78
C GLY A 64 -10.54 16.34 -3.15
N LEU A 65 -9.89 17.38 -3.68
CA LEU A 65 -9.15 17.30 -4.95
C LEU A 65 -7.93 16.39 -4.82
N ILE A 66 -7.12 16.62 -3.78
CA ILE A 66 -5.88 15.86 -3.53
C ILE A 66 -6.19 14.39 -3.24
N TYR A 67 -7.23 14.13 -2.45
CA TYR A 67 -7.65 12.76 -2.14
C TYR A 67 -8.17 12.02 -3.37
N ASN A 68 -8.91 12.68 -4.26
CA ASN A 68 -9.29 12.09 -5.55
C ASN A 68 -8.07 11.72 -6.39
N ILE A 69 -7.05 12.60 -6.46
CA ILE A 69 -5.80 12.29 -7.15
C ILE A 69 -5.11 11.07 -6.52
N LEU A 70 -5.08 10.99 -5.18
CA LEU A 70 -4.52 9.85 -4.48
C LEU A 70 -5.26 8.55 -4.83
N ILE A 71 -6.60 8.57 -4.84
CA ILE A 71 -7.44 7.39 -5.10
C ILE A 71 -7.32 6.87 -6.53
N LEU A 72 -6.87 7.69 -7.49
CA LEU A 72 -6.60 7.23 -8.87
C LEU A 72 -5.58 6.09 -8.94
N ASN A 73 -4.79 5.88 -7.89
CA ASN A 73 -3.91 4.73 -7.80
C ASN A 73 -4.67 3.38 -7.82
N LEU A 74 -5.90 3.32 -7.32
CA LEU A 74 -6.74 2.10 -7.33
C LEU A 74 -7.10 1.66 -8.76
N PRO A 75 -7.78 2.48 -9.58
CA PRO A 75 -8.12 2.09 -10.95
C PRO A 75 -6.87 1.89 -11.80
N LEU A 76 -5.81 2.71 -11.61
CA LEU A 76 -4.55 2.53 -12.32
C LEU A 76 -3.89 1.18 -11.97
N GLY A 77 -3.84 0.83 -10.69
CA GLY A 77 -3.30 -0.46 -10.24
C GLY A 77 -4.12 -1.64 -10.76
N SER A 78 -5.45 -1.57 -10.69
CA SER A 78 -6.32 -2.61 -11.23
C SER A 78 -6.12 -2.78 -12.73
N PHE A 79 -6.01 -1.69 -13.49
CA PHE A 79 -5.77 -1.74 -14.93
C PHE A 79 -4.42 -2.40 -15.27
N LEU A 80 -3.35 -1.95 -14.62
CA LEU A 80 -1.99 -2.44 -14.91
C LEU A 80 -1.78 -3.89 -14.45
N PHE A 81 -2.14 -4.21 -13.21
CA PHE A 81 -1.83 -5.51 -12.61
C PHE A 81 -2.90 -6.57 -12.90
N SER A 82 -4.19 -6.19 -12.88
CA SER A 82 -5.28 -7.16 -13.11
C SER A 82 -5.71 -7.22 -14.57
N GLY A 83 -5.84 -6.08 -15.24
CA GLY A 83 -6.26 -6.06 -16.65
C GLY A 83 -5.13 -6.51 -17.57
N LEU A 84 -4.03 -5.77 -17.56
CA LEU A 84 -2.94 -5.95 -18.52
C LEU A 84 -2.02 -7.12 -18.14
N LEU A 85 -1.42 -7.08 -16.95
CA LEU A 85 -0.44 -8.09 -16.54
C LEU A 85 -1.07 -9.48 -16.39
N ALA A 86 -2.15 -9.62 -15.61
CA ALA A 86 -2.78 -10.93 -15.42
C ALA A 86 -3.37 -11.46 -16.72
N GLY A 87 -3.96 -10.61 -17.57
CA GLY A 87 -4.44 -11.01 -18.91
C GLY A 87 -3.32 -11.52 -19.80
N PHE A 88 -2.22 -10.77 -19.92
CA PHE A 88 -1.06 -11.18 -20.72
C PHE A 88 -0.44 -12.51 -20.25
N LEU A 89 -0.26 -12.68 -18.93
CA LEU A 89 0.24 -13.93 -18.37
C LEU A 89 -0.73 -15.09 -18.60
N TYR A 90 -2.02 -14.84 -18.47
CA TYR A 90 -3.05 -15.86 -18.70
C TYR A 90 -3.03 -16.33 -20.14
N ASP A 91 -3.06 -15.41 -21.10
CA ASP A 91 -3.02 -15.72 -22.53
C ASP A 91 -1.72 -16.42 -22.94
N SER A 92 -0.60 -16.08 -22.31
CA SER A 92 0.69 -16.74 -22.53
C SER A 92 0.70 -18.20 -22.07
N GLN A 93 -0.12 -18.57 -21.09
CA GLN A 93 -0.15 -19.91 -20.52
C GLN A 93 -1.42 -20.70 -20.88
N ALA A 94 -2.42 -20.03 -21.45
CA ALA A 94 -3.67 -20.65 -21.87
C ALA A 94 -3.38 -21.69 -22.96
N THR A 95 -3.73 -22.94 -22.66
CA THR A 95 -3.63 -24.03 -23.63
C THR A 95 -4.88 -24.03 -24.49
N ARG A 96 -4.73 -24.02 -25.82
CA ARG A 96 -5.87 -24.16 -26.73
C ARG A 96 -6.55 -25.51 -26.47
N THR A 97 -7.73 -25.47 -25.88
CA THR A 97 -8.54 -26.67 -25.68
C THR A 97 -9.18 -27.06 -27.00
N ALA A 98 -9.35 -28.35 -27.27
CA ALA A 98 -9.89 -28.88 -28.54
C ALA A 98 -11.28 -28.31 -28.93
N GLY A 99 -12.02 -27.70 -27.99
CA GLY A 99 -13.27 -26.99 -28.22
C GLY A 99 -13.16 -25.48 -28.47
N GLY A 100 -11.97 -24.95 -28.75
CA GLY A 100 -11.76 -23.52 -29.04
C GLY A 100 -11.66 -22.61 -27.80
N GLY A 101 -11.63 -23.19 -26.59
CA GLY A 101 -11.44 -22.44 -25.35
C GLY A 101 -9.97 -22.16 -25.04
N ASN A 102 -9.65 -20.92 -24.68
CA ASN A 102 -8.37 -20.54 -24.07
C ASN A 102 -8.59 -20.38 -22.56
N THR A 103 -8.40 -21.45 -21.80
CA THR A 103 -8.46 -21.36 -20.33
C THR A 103 -7.18 -21.86 -19.68
N CYS A 104 -6.71 -21.13 -18.68
CA CYS A 104 -5.60 -21.50 -17.82
C CYS A 104 -6.13 -21.61 -16.39
N LEU A 105 -6.16 -22.81 -15.83
CA LEU A 105 -6.61 -23.06 -14.47
C LEU A 105 -5.47 -23.68 -13.67
N GLY A 106 -5.21 -23.10 -12.50
CA GLY A 106 -4.24 -23.62 -11.55
C GLY A 106 -3.18 -22.61 -11.13
N ALA A 107 -2.32 -23.08 -10.23
CA ALA A 107 -1.23 -22.34 -9.64
C ALA A 107 -0.33 -21.63 -10.65
N HIS A 108 0.02 -22.32 -11.73
CA HIS A 108 1.03 -21.87 -12.68
C HIS A 108 0.61 -20.58 -13.42
N CYS A 109 -0.69 -20.43 -13.68
CA CYS A 109 -1.27 -19.27 -14.37
C CYS A 109 -1.15 -17.97 -13.57
N TYR A 110 -1.31 -18.04 -12.24
CA TYR A 110 -1.41 -16.86 -11.36
C TYR A 110 -0.20 -16.66 -10.44
N ARG A 111 0.66 -17.67 -10.28
CA ARG A 111 1.84 -17.61 -9.41
C ARG A 111 2.74 -16.43 -9.74
N LEU A 112 2.97 -16.17 -11.03
CA LEU A 112 3.85 -15.07 -11.45
C LEU A 112 3.22 -13.69 -11.15
N VAL A 113 1.89 -13.56 -11.24
CA VAL A 113 1.18 -12.34 -10.79
C VAL A 113 1.42 -12.10 -9.29
N PHE A 114 1.25 -13.12 -8.45
CA PHE A 114 1.47 -12.98 -7.00
C PHE A 114 2.92 -12.64 -6.65
N VAL A 115 3.90 -13.19 -7.38
CA VAL A 115 5.33 -12.84 -7.21
C VAL A 115 5.57 -11.37 -7.56
N VAL A 116 5.04 -10.89 -8.69
CA VAL A 116 5.16 -9.48 -9.09
C VAL A 116 4.53 -8.56 -8.05
N MET A 117 3.36 -8.92 -7.52
CA MET A 117 2.68 -8.14 -6.47
C MET A 117 3.48 -8.14 -5.15
N ALA A 118 4.13 -9.25 -4.80
CA ALA A 118 5.03 -9.31 -3.65
C ALA A 118 6.24 -8.36 -3.82
N ILE A 119 6.87 -8.35 -5.00
CA ILE A 119 7.97 -7.43 -5.32
C ILE A 119 7.50 -5.96 -5.25
N ALA A 120 6.32 -5.66 -5.81
CA ALA A 120 5.73 -4.34 -5.73
C ALA A 120 5.49 -3.89 -4.27
N CYS A 121 5.09 -4.81 -3.38
CA CYS A 121 4.96 -4.54 -1.96
C CYS A 121 6.30 -4.22 -1.30
N ILE A 122 7.39 -4.90 -1.67
CA ILE A 122 8.74 -4.62 -1.15
C ILE A 122 9.22 -3.23 -1.60
N ILE A 123 9.00 -2.88 -2.87
CA ILE A 123 9.31 -1.53 -3.38
C ILE A 123 8.48 -0.49 -2.63
N GLY A 124 7.19 -0.73 -2.46
CA GLY A 124 6.31 0.14 -1.70
C GLY A 124 6.77 0.30 -0.24
N PHE A 125 7.24 -0.77 0.41
CA PHE A 125 7.81 -0.71 1.75
C PHE A 125 9.02 0.22 1.80
N GLY A 126 9.93 0.12 0.83
CA GLY A 126 11.08 1.02 0.71
C GLY A 126 10.66 2.49 0.58
N LEU A 127 9.63 2.76 -0.24
CA LEU A 127 9.06 4.10 -0.40
C LEU A 127 8.36 4.60 0.89
N ASP A 128 7.62 3.75 1.58
CA ASP A 128 6.99 4.06 2.87
C ASP A 128 8.02 4.38 3.94
N VAL A 129 9.13 3.62 3.99
CA VAL A 129 10.25 3.89 4.89
C VAL A 129 10.92 5.22 4.54
N LEU A 130 11.18 5.48 3.27
CA LEU A 130 11.73 6.76 2.81
C LEU A 130 10.82 7.94 3.19
N LEU A 131 9.51 7.79 2.97
CA LEU A 131 8.51 8.78 3.35
C LEU A 131 8.47 8.96 4.86
N ALA A 132 8.54 7.88 5.64
CA ALA A 132 8.61 7.93 7.10
C ALA A 132 9.83 8.72 7.58
N PHE A 133 11.01 8.53 6.96
CA PHE A 133 12.20 9.31 7.27
C PHE A 133 12.04 10.80 6.92
N ARG A 134 11.52 11.11 5.73
CA ARG A 134 11.26 12.51 5.31
C ARG A 134 10.24 13.20 6.21
N THR A 135 9.16 12.50 6.55
CA THR A 135 8.11 12.99 7.44
C THR A 135 8.62 13.16 8.86
N LYS A 136 9.49 12.27 9.39
CA LYS A 136 10.16 12.48 10.68
C LYS A 136 10.96 13.78 10.73
N THR A 137 11.67 14.14 9.67
CA THR A 137 12.40 15.42 9.58
C THR A 137 11.46 16.63 9.65
N ILE A 138 10.30 16.55 9.00
CA ILE A 138 9.27 17.60 9.04
C ILE A 138 8.60 17.66 10.42
N TYR A 139 8.20 16.52 11.00
CA TYR A 139 7.61 16.47 12.33
C TYR A 139 8.58 16.95 13.41
N SER A 140 9.88 16.66 13.28
CA SER A 140 10.92 17.19 14.18
C SER A 140 11.00 18.72 14.13
N LYS A 141 10.97 19.31 12.92
CA LYS A 141 10.92 20.78 12.73
C LYS A 141 9.64 21.41 13.28
N ILE A 142 8.49 20.74 13.12
CA ILE A 142 7.22 21.21 13.70
C ILE A 142 7.26 21.14 15.24
N TYR A 143 7.87 20.09 15.79
CA TYR A 143 8.00 19.93 17.24
C TYR A 143 8.94 20.97 17.86
N SER A 144 10.07 21.26 17.21
CA SER A 144 10.99 22.32 17.65
C SER A 144 10.37 23.71 17.53
N SER A 145 9.64 23.99 16.44
CA SER A 145 8.93 25.26 16.27
C SER A 145 7.81 25.46 17.32
N ARG A 146 7.03 24.42 17.65
CA ARG A 146 6.04 24.49 18.74
C ARG A 146 6.68 24.66 20.11
N ARG A 147 7.82 24.01 20.37
CA ARG A 147 8.57 24.17 21.62
C ARG A 147 9.10 25.61 21.75
N SER A 148 9.62 26.18 20.66
CA SER A 148 10.02 27.59 20.62
C SER A 148 8.85 28.53 20.89
N LYS A 149 7.69 28.34 20.23
CA LYS A 149 6.49 29.15 20.49
C LYS A 149 6.00 29.04 21.94
N LYS A 150 6.05 27.84 22.53
CA LYS A 150 5.68 27.63 23.94
C LYS A 150 6.64 28.32 24.91
N THR A 151 7.93 28.32 24.61
CA THR A 151 8.94 29.06 25.40
C THR A 151 8.74 30.58 25.26
N SER A 152 8.45 31.09 24.05
CA SER A 152 8.16 32.50 23.82
C SER A 152 6.87 32.98 24.50
N SER A 153 5.81 32.16 24.53
CA SER A 153 4.56 32.51 25.23
C SER A 153 4.70 32.50 26.76
N VAL A 154 5.62 31.71 27.30
CA VAL A 154 5.93 31.71 28.75
C VAL A 154 6.78 32.93 29.12
N SER A 155 7.68 33.38 28.23
CA SER A 155 8.52 34.57 28.46
C SER A 155 7.78 35.90 28.31
N ASN A 156 6.64 35.92 27.61
CA ASN A 156 5.85 37.14 27.37
C ASN A 156 4.66 37.30 28.35
N GLY A 157 4.58 36.43 29.36
CA GLY A 157 3.57 36.44 30.41
C GLY A 157 4.16 36.62 31.82
N GLN A 158 5.41 37.08 31.92
CA GLN A 158 6.01 37.65 33.13
C GLN A 158 6.13 39.16 32.97
#